data_AF-A0A9P5J2A2-F1
#
_entry.id   AF-A0A9P5J2A2-F1
#
_cell.length_a   1.000
_cell.length_b   1.000
_cell.length_c   1.000
_cell.angle_alpha   90.00
_cell.angle_beta   90.00
_cell.angle_gamma   90.00
#
_symmetry.space_group_name_H-M   'P 1'
#
loop_
_entity.id
_entity.type
_entity.pdbx_description
1 polymer ?
#
loop_
_entity_poly.entity_id
_entity_poly.type
_entity_poly.pdbx_seq_one_letter_code
_entity_poly.pdbx_strand_id
1 'polypeptide(L)'
;MSSSSSHDIFLTGFSLSHSFVGVVLVSQSDYSSEPLPPSSPTPSSLLRIPSSAPLLGDFLALASAFFYGLYVTLLKVRVRSESRMDMRLFFGFVGAISICTTWVVGVLLHVTGIEEFAWPTGRRQWVGVLLNMLITLSSDYLYVLAMLKTTPLMVTVGLTLTIPCALLGDAFLGTYASLQVVGGAMLVILAFFAIGLEDTGSEWLRKLSIVIGGRKNADVLGSANV
;
A
#
# COMPACT_ATOMS: atom_id res chain seq x y z
N MET A 1 19.05 -18.34 -24.21
CA MET A 1 18.17 -17.88 -23.10
C MET A 1 18.91 -17.40 -21.84
N SER A 2 20.26 -17.45 -21.77
CA SER A 2 21.02 -16.98 -20.58
C SER A 2 21.38 -15.47 -20.58
N SER A 3 21.37 -14.79 -21.73
CA SER A 3 21.81 -13.38 -21.82
C SER A 3 20.81 -12.36 -21.24
N SER A 4 19.50 -12.64 -21.22
CA SER A 4 18.50 -11.70 -20.68
C SER A 4 18.63 -11.54 -19.17
N SER A 5 18.81 -12.66 -18.45
CA SER A 5 18.83 -12.69 -17.00
C SER A 5 19.97 -11.85 -16.38
N SER A 6 21.13 -11.78 -17.03
CA SER A 6 22.26 -11.00 -16.50
C SER A 6 22.04 -9.49 -16.62
N HIS A 7 21.40 -9.03 -17.70
CA HIS A 7 21.02 -7.63 -17.85
C HIS A 7 19.91 -7.25 -16.86
N ASP A 8 18.94 -8.14 -16.63
CA ASP A 8 17.84 -7.93 -15.68
C ASP A 8 18.35 -7.80 -14.23
N ILE A 9 19.33 -8.62 -13.84
CA ILE A 9 19.97 -8.55 -12.51
C ILE A 9 20.73 -7.23 -12.34
N PHE A 10 21.46 -6.80 -13.37
CA PHE A 10 22.24 -5.55 -13.33
C PHE A 10 21.33 -4.31 -13.23
N LEU A 11 20.26 -4.27 -14.02
CA LEU A 11 19.23 -3.22 -13.98
C LEU A 11 18.51 -3.16 -12.62
N THR A 12 18.23 -4.34 -12.03
CA THR A 12 17.63 -4.42 -10.69
C THR A 12 18.58 -3.86 -9.64
N GLY A 13 19.87 -4.22 -9.71
CA GLY A 13 20.88 -3.69 -8.79
C GLY A 13 21.01 -2.16 -8.86
N PHE A 14 21.03 -1.59 -10.07
CA PHE A 14 21.09 -0.15 -10.29
C PHE A 14 19.85 0.59 -9.78
N SER A 15 18.66 0.01 -9.96
CA SER A 15 17.39 0.57 -9.45
C SER A 15 17.39 0.63 -7.92
N LEU A 16 17.87 -0.42 -7.26
CA LEU A 16 17.97 -0.49 -5.80
C LEU A 16 18.95 0.56 -5.25
N SER A 17 20.10 0.74 -5.90
CA SER A 17 21.07 1.76 -5.46
C SER A 17 20.50 3.17 -5.59
N HIS A 18 19.79 3.47 -6.68
CA HIS A 18 19.16 4.79 -6.88
C HIS A 18 18.06 5.07 -5.86
N SER A 19 17.21 4.09 -5.59
CA SER A 19 16.16 4.22 -4.57
C SER A 19 16.76 4.46 -3.19
N PHE A 20 17.81 3.72 -2.82
CA PHE A 20 18.51 3.90 -1.54
C PHE A 20 19.13 5.30 -1.41
N VAL A 21 19.79 5.79 -2.46
CA VAL A 21 20.34 7.16 -2.50
C VAL A 21 19.22 8.20 -2.36
N GLY A 22 18.08 8.00 -3.04
CA GLY A 22 16.92 8.87 -2.91
C GLY A 22 16.38 8.95 -1.48
N VAL A 23 16.26 7.82 -0.79
CA VAL A 23 15.84 7.76 0.62
C VAL A 23 16.83 8.49 1.53
N VAL A 24 18.14 8.29 1.33
CA VAL A 24 19.18 8.99 2.09
C VAL A 24 19.11 10.51 1.87
N LEU A 25 18.86 10.96 0.64
CA LEU A 25 18.71 12.39 0.32
C LEU A 25 17.47 13.01 0.98
N VAL A 26 16.32 12.34 0.92
CA VAL A 26 15.09 12.80 1.60
C VAL A 26 15.34 12.93 3.09
N SER A 27 15.92 11.89 3.71
CA SER A 27 16.26 11.88 5.13
C SER A 27 17.18 13.06 5.50
N GLN A 28 18.26 13.29 4.75
CA GLN A 28 19.17 14.45 4.96
C GLN A 28 18.49 15.82 4.80
N SER A 29 17.53 15.95 3.89
CA SER A 29 16.78 17.20 3.70
C SER A 29 15.88 17.52 4.89
N ASP A 30 15.32 16.49 5.53
CA ASP A 30 14.49 16.63 6.73
C ASP A 30 15.34 17.00 7.96
N TYR A 31 16.57 16.49 8.06
CA TYR A 31 17.55 16.88 9.10
C TYR A 31 17.99 18.35 8.97
N SER A 32 18.19 18.84 7.75
CA SER A 32 18.76 20.17 7.48
C SER A 32 17.75 21.31 7.66
N SER A 33 16.46 20.98 7.81
CA SER A 33 15.39 21.94 7.97
C SER A 33 15.30 22.43 9.42
N GLU A 34 16.14 23.41 9.78
CA GLU A 34 16.07 24.19 11.03
C GLU A 34 14.63 24.71 11.30
N PRO A 35 14.22 24.93 12.56
CA PRO A 35 12.89 25.47 12.87
C PRO A 35 12.78 26.91 12.31
N LEU A 36 12.06 27.07 11.21
CA LEU A 36 11.71 28.40 10.71
C LEU A 36 10.89 29.17 11.78
N PRO A 37 11.20 30.46 12.03
CA PRO A 37 10.35 31.32 12.84
C PRO A 37 8.93 31.43 12.23
N PRO A 38 7.90 31.76 13.04
CA PRO A 38 6.50 31.62 12.66
C PRO A 38 6.07 32.69 11.66
N SER A 39 6.37 32.49 10.38
CA SER A 39 5.85 33.34 9.31
C SER A 39 5.90 32.63 7.94
N SER A 40 5.17 31.52 7.79
CA SER A 40 4.52 31.16 6.52
C SER A 40 3.65 29.91 6.70
N PRO A 41 2.39 29.91 6.21
CA PRO A 41 1.55 28.73 6.23
C PRO A 41 1.96 27.81 5.08
N THR A 42 2.95 26.94 5.30
CA THR A 42 3.23 25.80 4.42
C THR A 42 2.43 24.58 4.89
N PRO A 43 1.66 23.91 4.01
CA PRO A 43 0.77 22.80 4.39
C PRO A 43 1.49 21.53 4.89
N SER A 44 2.83 21.46 4.80
CA SER A 44 3.66 20.37 5.32
C SER A 44 3.92 20.43 6.83
N SER A 45 3.46 21.50 7.51
CA SER A 45 3.76 21.77 8.93
C SER A 45 2.81 21.11 9.95
N LEU A 46 1.67 20.53 9.52
CA LEU A 46 0.66 20.00 10.44
C LEU A 46 1.02 18.66 11.11
N LEU A 47 2.14 18.03 10.74
CA LEU A 47 2.59 16.75 11.31
C LEU A 47 4.08 16.78 11.69
N ARG A 48 4.64 17.94 12.03
CA ARG A 48 6.03 18.03 12.50
C ARG A 48 6.10 17.64 13.98
N ILE A 49 6.18 16.32 14.22
CA ILE A 49 6.49 15.77 15.54
C ILE A 49 7.97 16.08 15.84
N PRO A 50 8.31 16.78 16.93
CA PRO A 50 9.70 16.99 17.33
C PRO A 50 10.33 15.62 17.66
N SER A 51 11.29 15.18 16.85
CA SER A 51 11.84 13.83 16.93
C SER A 51 13.09 13.78 17.82
N SER A 52 13.00 13.03 18.92
CA SER A 52 14.09 12.82 19.88
C SER A 52 15.08 11.72 19.49
N ALA A 53 14.89 11.00 18.38
CA ALA A 53 15.85 10.05 17.81
C ALA A 53 15.45 9.64 16.36
N PRO A 54 15.62 10.52 15.36
CA PRO A 54 15.17 10.26 13.97
C PRO A 54 15.78 8.99 13.35
N LEU A 55 17.03 8.65 13.66
CA LEU A 55 17.68 7.41 13.20
C LEU A 55 16.99 6.13 13.69
N LEU A 56 16.47 6.14 14.93
CA LEU A 56 15.75 5.01 15.49
C LEU A 56 14.39 4.86 14.80
N GLY A 57 13.71 5.97 14.52
CA GLY A 57 12.47 6.01 13.75
C GLY A 57 12.64 5.46 12.34
N ASP A 58 13.68 5.90 11.63
CA ASP A 58 14.01 5.41 10.28
C ASP A 58 14.30 3.91 10.27
N PHE A 59 15.05 3.41 11.25
CA PHE A 59 15.30 1.97 11.40
C PHE A 59 14.01 1.18 11.68
N LEU A 60 13.16 1.67 12.59
CA LEU A 60 11.86 1.03 12.88
C LEU A 60 10.94 1.05 11.66
N ALA A 61 10.95 2.11 10.85
CA ALA A 61 10.17 2.21 9.62
C ALA A 61 10.66 1.24 8.53
N LEU A 62 11.99 1.11 8.37
CA LEU A 62 12.57 0.12 7.46
C LEU A 62 12.26 -1.31 7.92
N ALA A 63 12.38 -1.58 9.21
CA ALA A 63 12.02 -2.87 9.79
C ALA A 63 10.54 -3.20 9.56
N SER A 64 9.63 -2.23 9.81
CA SER A 64 8.19 -2.44 9.61
C SER A 64 7.85 -2.69 8.14
N ALA A 65 8.45 -1.95 7.20
CA ALA A 65 8.28 -2.15 5.77
C ALA A 65 8.74 -3.55 5.34
N PHE A 66 9.88 -4.02 5.85
CA PHE A 66 10.39 -5.36 5.59
C PHE A 66 9.44 -6.46 6.12
N PHE A 67 9.02 -6.36 7.38
CA PHE A 67 8.10 -7.34 7.98
C PHE A 67 6.72 -7.33 7.31
N TYR A 68 6.21 -6.17 6.91
CA TYR A 68 4.96 -6.06 6.17
C TYR A 68 5.07 -6.74 4.79
N GLY A 69 6.13 -6.46 4.03
CA GLY A 69 6.39 -7.12 2.75
C GLY A 69 6.52 -8.65 2.89
N LEU A 70 7.22 -9.10 3.93
CA LEU A 70 7.34 -10.53 4.26
C LEU A 70 5.98 -11.15 4.61
N TYR A 71 5.17 -10.49 5.44
CA TYR A 71 3.82 -10.93 5.81
C TYR A 71 2.93 -11.11 4.58
N VAL A 72 2.85 -10.09 3.72
CA VAL A 72 2.03 -10.10 2.50
C VAL A 72 2.46 -11.21 1.55
N THR A 73 3.78 -11.38 1.39
CA THR A 73 4.33 -12.42 0.52
C THR A 73 4.07 -13.82 1.06
N LEU A 74 4.32 -14.05 2.36
CA LEU A 74 4.04 -15.34 3.02
C LEU A 74 2.56 -15.68 2.99
N LEU A 75 1.69 -14.69 3.22
CA LEU A 75 0.25 -14.86 3.16
C LEU A 75 -0.19 -15.33 1.77
N LYS A 76 0.30 -14.67 0.72
CA LYS A 76 0.01 -15.10 -0.66
C LYS A 76 0.56 -16.51 -0.97
N VAL A 77 1.79 -16.80 -0.54
CA VAL A 77 2.45 -18.08 -0.83
C VAL A 77 1.79 -19.23 -0.07
N ARG A 78 1.43 -19.04 1.20
CA ARG A 78 0.86 -20.09 2.05
C ARG A 78 -0.61 -20.34 1.81
N VAL A 79 -1.39 -19.29 1.59
CA VAL A 79 -2.84 -19.43 1.50
C VAL A 79 -3.21 -19.95 0.11
N ARG A 80 -2.64 -19.43 -0.99
CA ARG A 80 -2.72 -19.85 -2.42
C ARG A 80 -4.12 -20.08 -3.02
N SER A 81 -5.09 -20.54 -2.25
CA SER A 81 -6.53 -20.68 -2.51
C SER A 81 -7.29 -20.44 -1.20
N GLU A 82 -8.36 -19.64 -1.28
CA GLU A 82 -9.28 -19.34 -0.18
C GLU A 82 -9.80 -20.60 0.54
N SER A 83 -9.90 -21.74 -0.16
CA SER A 83 -10.38 -23.00 0.40
C SER A 83 -9.40 -23.70 1.35
N ARG A 84 -8.13 -23.28 1.38
CA ARG A 84 -7.10 -23.89 2.25
C ARG A 84 -7.04 -23.26 3.65
N MET A 85 -7.79 -22.19 3.89
CA MET A 85 -7.77 -21.47 5.16
C MET A 85 -9.18 -21.02 5.53
N ASP A 86 -9.61 -21.35 6.75
CA ASP A 86 -10.79 -20.72 7.32
C ASP A 86 -10.45 -19.26 7.66
N MET A 87 -10.89 -18.34 6.78
CA MET A 87 -10.62 -16.91 6.94
C MET A 87 -11.14 -16.37 8.26
N ARG A 88 -12.22 -16.93 8.81
CA ARG A 88 -12.76 -16.51 10.10
C ARG A 88 -11.80 -16.85 11.23
N LEU A 89 -11.23 -18.05 11.19
CA LEU A 89 -10.27 -18.51 12.20
C LEU A 89 -8.95 -17.74 12.09
N PHE A 90 -8.48 -17.47 10.86
CA PHE A 90 -7.27 -16.68 10.61
C PHE A 90 -7.39 -15.26 11.19
N PHE A 91 -8.44 -14.52 10.80
CA PHE A 91 -8.67 -13.18 11.33
C PHE A 91 -8.99 -13.19 12.83
N GLY A 92 -9.60 -14.27 13.35
CA GLY A 92 -9.81 -14.46 14.79
C GLY A 92 -8.50 -14.56 15.57
N PHE A 93 -7.53 -15.36 15.11
CA PHE A 93 -6.21 -15.44 15.73
C PHE A 93 -5.39 -14.16 15.57
N VAL A 94 -5.40 -13.54 14.38
CA VAL A 94 -4.73 -12.26 14.16
C VAL A 94 -5.30 -11.20 15.10
N GLY A 95 -6.62 -11.10 15.21
CA GLY A 95 -7.29 -10.18 16.13
C GLY A 95 -6.95 -10.45 17.60
N ALA A 96 -6.94 -11.72 18.03
CA ALA A 96 -6.58 -12.10 19.39
C ALA A 96 -5.13 -11.72 19.74
N ILE A 97 -4.18 -12.03 18.85
CA ILE A 97 -2.76 -11.68 19.03
C ILE A 97 -2.60 -10.16 19.05
N SER A 98 -3.30 -9.43 18.18
CA SER A 98 -3.31 -7.96 18.16
C SER A 98 -3.84 -7.38 19.46
N ILE A 99 -4.93 -7.90 20.02
CA ILE A 99 -5.46 -7.43 21.32
C ILE A 99 -4.43 -7.68 22.44
N CYS A 100 -3.85 -8.89 22.50
CA CYS A 100 -2.84 -9.21 23.51
C CYS A 100 -1.60 -8.31 23.39
N THR A 101 -1.10 -8.10 22.17
CA THR A 101 0.14 -7.34 21.92
C THR A 101 -0.08 -5.85 22.11
N THR A 102 -1.13 -5.28 21.50
CA THR A 102 -1.43 -3.85 21.57
C THR A 102 -1.78 -3.43 22.99
N TRP A 103 -2.48 -4.26 23.77
CA TRP A 103 -2.75 -3.94 25.17
C TRP A 103 -1.48 -3.89 26.01
N VAL A 104 -0.55 -4.85 25.81
CA VAL A 104 0.75 -4.86 26.52
C VAL A 104 1.56 -3.61 26.17
N VAL A 105 1.64 -3.25 24.89
CA VAL A 105 2.36 -2.04 24.43
C VAL A 105 1.69 -0.77 24.98
N GLY A 106 0.36 -0.68 24.93
CA GLY A 106 -0.38 0.49 25.43
C GLY A 106 -0.21 0.71 26.94
N VAL A 107 -0.27 -0.37 27.74
CA VAL A 107 -0.01 -0.29 29.18
C VAL A 107 1.44 0.11 29.46
N LEU A 108 2.40 -0.45 28.72
CA LEU A 108 3.81 -0.09 28.86
C LEU A 108 4.03 1.41 28.59
N LEU A 109 3.47 1.93 27.50
CA LEU A 109 3.57 3.36 27.16
C LEU A 109 2.95 4.25 28.24
N HIS A 110 1.81 3.83 28.80
CA HIS A 110 1.16 4.53 29.89
C HIS A 110 2.00 4.57 31.17
N VAL A 111 2.59 3.43 31.57
CA VAL A 111 3.48 3.36 32.74
C VAL A 111 4.75 4.17 32.55
N THR A 112 5.29 4.24 31.32
CA THR A 112 6.45 5.09 31.00
C THR A 112 6.13 6.58 30.90
N GLY A 113 4.85 6.98 30.99
CA GLY A 113 4.41 8.37 30.92
C GLY A 113 4.57 9.02 29.55
N ILE A 114 4.77 8.23 28.49
CA ILE A 114 4.92 8.73 27.11
C ILE A 114 3.55 9.07 26.52
N GLU A 115 2.52 8.26 26.81
CA GLU A 115 1.14 8.49 26.36
C GLU A 115 0.14 8.29 27.51
N GLU A 116 -0.77 9.24 27.69
CA GLU A 116 -1.81 9.16 28.72
C GLU A 116 -3.02 8.39 28.17
N PHE A 117 -3.40 7.29 28.82
CA PHE A 117 -4.55 6.50 28.40
C PHE A 117 -5.84 7.22 28.77
N ALA A 118 -6.47 7.88 27.79
CA ALA A 118 -7.73 8.58 27.97
C ALA A 118 -8.90 7.77 27.40
N TRP A 119 -9.97 7.63 28.18
CA TRP A 119 -11.21 7.01 27.71
C TRP A 119 -12.00 8.00 26.83
N PRO A 120 -12.63 7.54 25.72
CA PRO A 120 -13.52 8.37 24.93
C PRO A 120 -14.73 8.80 25.77
N THR A 121 -14.85 10.09 26.04
CA THR A 121 -15.85 10.69 26.94
C THR A 121 -17.18 11.01 26.25
N GLY A 122 -17.21 11.14 24.92
CA GLY A 122 -18.39 11.57 24.15
C GLY A 122 -19.02 10.48 23.26
N ARG A 123 -20.35 10.52 23.10
CA ARG A 123 -21.11 9.60 22.22
C ARG A 123 -20.61 9.62 20.77
N ARG A 124 -20.19 10.78 20.25
CA ARG A 124 -19.63 10.93 18.90
C ARG A 124 -18.29 10.21 18.73
N GLN A 125 -17.45 10.21 19.77
CA GLN A 125 -16.15 9.52 19.75
C GLN A 125 -16.35 8.00 19.76
N TRP A 126 -17.28 7.50 20.58
CA TRP A 126 -17.66 6.08 20.56
C TRP A 126 -18.20 5.64 19.20
N VAL A 127 -19.08 6.42 18.58
CA VAL A 127 -19.58 6.14 17.23
C VAL A 127 -18.43 6.16 16.22
N GLY A 128 -17.52 7.14 16.30
CA GLY A 128 -16.36 7.23 15.43
C GLY A 128 -15.43 6.02 15.57
N VAL A 129 -15.14 5.58 16.80
CA VAL A 129 -14.31 4.40 17.07
C VAL A 129 -14.99 3.13 16.54
N LEU A 130 -16.28 2.94 16.82
CA LEU A 130 -17.03 1.78 16.33
C LEU A 130 -17.09 1.73 14.80
N LEU A 131 -17.33 2.89 14.17
CA LEU A 131 -17.36 3.01 12.72
C LEU A 131 -15.97 2.72 12.13
N ASN A 132 -14.92 3.30 12.70
CA ASN A 132 -13.54 3.03 12.30
C ASN A 132 -13.22 1.53 12.43
N MET A 133 -13.56 0.89 13.56
CA MET A 133 -13.34 -0.54 13.75
C MET A 133 -14.07 -1.39 12.70
N LEU A 134 -15.32 -1.07 12.37
CA LEU A 134 -16.08 -1.79 11.35
C LEU A 134 -15.46 -1.61 9.95
N ILE A 135 -15.06 -0.39 9.62
CA ILE A 135 -14.43 -0.07 8.34
C ILE A 135 -13.06 -0.75 8.23
N THR A 136 -12.21 -0.66 9.26
CA THR A 136 -10.89 -1.29 9.27
C THR A 136 -11.00 -2.80 9.15
N LEU A 137 -11.90 -3.45 9.93
CA LEU A 137 -12.11 -4.90 9.84
C LEU A 137 -12.57 -5.32 8.44
N SER A 138 -13.50 -4.56 7.85
CA SER A 138 -13.99 -4.82 6.49
C SER A 138 -12.89 -4.60 5.45
N SER A 139 -12.10 -3.53 5.61
CA SER A 139 -10.99 -3.16 4.73
C SER A 139 -9.89 -4.22 4.73
N ASP A 140 -9.46 -4.69 5.90
CA ASP A 140 -8.41 -5.71 6.01
C ASP A 140 -8.86 -7.06 5.42
N TYR A 141 -10.13 -7.41 5.61
CA TYR A 141 -10.72 -8.59 4.98
C TYR A 141 -10.73 -8.48 3.45
N LEU A 142 -11.21 -7.35 2.92
CA LEU A 142 -11.23 -7.09 1.48
C LEU A 142 -9.82 -7.03 0.89
N TYR A 143 -8.86 -6.48 1.62
CA TYR A 143 -7.45 -6.43 1.24
C TYR A 143 -6.87 -7.84 1.05
N VAL A 144 -7.06 -8.72 2.03
CA VAL A 144 -6.59 -10.12 1.93
C VAL A 144 -7.31 -10.85 0.80
N LEU A 145 -8.63 -10.68 0.67
CA LEU A 145 -9.39 -11.30 -0.41
C LEU A 145 -8.90 -10.84 -1.79
N ALA A 146 -8.71 -9.52 -1.98
CA ALA A 146 -8.19 -8.95 -3.21
C ALA A 146 -6.77 -9.47 -3.49
N MET A 147 -5.91 -9.54 -2.47
CA MET A 147 -4.53 -10.04 -2.61
C MET A 147 -4.49 -11.50 -3.07
N LEU A 148 -5.37 -12.34 -2.53
CA LEU A 148 -5.45 -13.76 -2.88
C LEU A 148 -6.05 -13.98 -4.28
N LYS A 149 -7.00 -13.14 -4.71
CA LYS A 149 -7.64 -13.23 -6.03
C LYS A 149 -6.82 -12.55 -7.14
N THR A 150 -5.93 -11.63 -6.78
CA THR A 150 -5.13 -10.85 -7.74
C THR A 150 -3.62 -10.97 -7.45
N THR A 151 -2.92 -9.85 -7.27
CA THR A 151 -1.52 -9.81 -6.86
C THR A 151 -1.29 -8.72 -5.81
N PRO A 152 -0.30 -8.90 -4.91
CA PRO A 152 0.08 -7.85 -3.96
C PRO A 152 0.37 -6.53 -4.67
N LEU A 153 0.98 -6.59 -5.87
CA LEU A 153 1.24 -5.42 -6.70
C LEU A 153 -0.03 -4.69 -7.10
N MET A 154 -1.03 -5.41 -7.64
CA MET A 154 -2.32 -4.80 -8.02
C MET A 154 -3.07 -4.21 -6.83
N VAL A 155 -2.99 -4.86 -5.66
CA VAL A 155 -3.61 -4.33 -4.43
C VAL A 155 -2.90 -3.05 -3.96
N THR A 156 -1.57 -3.00 -4.00
CA THR A 156 -0.82 -1.78 -3.67
C THR A 156 -1.18 -0.62 -4.58
N VAL A 157 -1.33 -0.85 -5.89
CA VAL A 157 -1.80 0.18 -6.85
C VAL A 157 -3.19 0.70 -6.45
N GLY A 158 -4.12 -0.19 -6.08
CA GLY A 158 -5.43 0.21 -5.57
C GLY A 158 -5.39 1.03 -4.27
N LEU A 159 -4.52 0.64 -3.32
CA LEU A 159 -4.32 1.41 -2.09
C LEU A 159 -3.71 2.79 -2.38
N THR A 160 -2.78 2.91 -3.34
CA THR A 160 -2.23 4.21 -3.73
C THR A 160 -3.27 5.13 -4.37
N LEU A 161 -4.26 4.57 -5.10
CA LEU A 161 -5.39 5.32 -5.65
C LEU A 161 -6.32 5.88 -4.55
N THR A 162 -6.24 5.36 -3.33
CA THR A 162 -7.03 5.86 -2.20
C THR A 162 -6.63 7.28 -1.82
N ILE A 163 -5.34 7.65 -1.97
CA ILE A 163 -4.84 9.00 -1.66
C ILE A 163 -5.50 10.07 -2.55
N PRO A 164 -5.41 10.03 -3.90
CA PRO A 164 -6.07 11.01 -4.75
C PRO A 164 -7.60 10.95 -4.62
N CYS A 165 -8.18 9.77 -4.36
CA CYS A 165 -9.61 9.65 -4.13
C CYS A 165 -10.06 10.34 -2.83
N ALA A 166 -9.26 10.23 -1.76
CA ALA A 166 -9.49 10.93 -0.50
C ALA A 166 -9.38 12.45 -0.69
N LEU A 167 -8.37 12.93 -1.41
CA LEU A 167 -8.22 14.36 -1.73
C LEU A 167 -9.42 14.93 -2.50
N LEU A 168 -10.00 14.15 -3.42
CA LEU A 168 -11.25 14.55 -4.07
C LEU A 168 -12.43 14.54 -3.10
N GLY A 169 -12.54 13.52 -2.23
CA GLY A 169 -13.56 13.48 -1.19
C GLY A 169 -13.52 14.72 -0.29
N ASP A 170 -12.33 15.11 0.17
CA ASP A 170 -12.13 16.31 0.99
C ASP A 170 -12.55 17.60 0.26
N ALA A 171 -12.30 17.67 -1.05
CA ALA A 171 -12.74 18.78 -1.90
C ALA A 171 -14.27 18.82 -2.06
N PHE A 172 -14.93 17.66 -2.21
CA PHE A 172 -16.39 17.55 -2.26
C PHE A 172 -17.06 17.97 -0.94
N LEU A 173 -16.41 17.72 0.19
CA LEU A 173 -16.90 18.15 1.51
C LEU A 173 -16.68 19.64 1.79
N GLY A 174 -16.07 20.40 0.86
CA GLY A 174 -15.87 21.85 0.98
C GLY A 174 -14.75 22.24 1.94
N THR A 175 -13.88 21.31 2.32
CA THR A 175 -12.66 21.61 3.08
C THR A 175 -11.68 22.35 2.16
N TYR A 176 -10.82 23.23 2.71
CA TYR A 176 -9.86 24.07 1.97
C TYR A 176 -8.87 23.27 1.09
N ALA A 177 -9.36 22.73 -0.02
CA ALA A 177 -8.55 22.15 -1.08
C ALA A 177 -8.27 23.27 -2.09
N SER A 178 -7.01 23.71 -2.17
CA SER A 178 -6.58 24.59 -3.27
C SER A 178 -6.99 23.95 -4.60
N LEU A 179 -7.49 24.76 -5.54
CA LEU A 179 -7.85 24.32 -6.90
C LEU A 179 -6.71 23.51 -7.56
N GLN A 180 -5.46 23.78 -7.20
CA GLN A 180 -4.29 23.04 -7.64
C GLN A 180 -4.25 21.59 -7.12
N VAL A 181 -4.64 21.36 -5.87
CA VAL A 181 -4.67 20.02 -5.24
C VAL A 181 -5.76 19.17 -5.88
N VAL A 182 -6.94 19.76 -6.12
CA VAL A 182 -8.06 19.08 -6.79
C VAL A 182 -7.71 18.75 -8.24
N GLY A 183 -7.11 19.70 -8.97
CA GLY A 183 -6.64 19.48 -10.33
C GLY A 183 -5.58 18.38 -10.42
N GLY A 184 -4.63 18.35 -9.49
CA GLY A 184 -3.62 17.29 -9.39
C GLY A 184 -4.25 15.93 -9.08
N ALA A 185 -5.18 15.85 -8.12
CA ALA A 185 -5.87 14.61 -7.77
C ALA A 185 -6.68 14.05 -8.97
N MET A 186 -7.40 14.90 -9.69
CA MET A 186 -8.11 14.51 -10.92
C MET A 186 -7.17 13.96 -11.98
N LEU A 187 -6.01 14.59 -12.19
CA LEU A 187 -5.02 14.16 -13.18
C LEU A 187 -4.43 12.79 -12.83
N VAL A 188 -4.14 12.54 -11.55
CA VAL A 188 -3.67 11.22 -11.09
C VAL A 188 -4.73 10.14 -11.32
N ILE A 189 -6.01 10.42 -11.01
CA ILE A 189 -7.09 9.45 -11.25
C ILE A 189 -7.25 9.15 -12.74
N LEU A 190 -7.19 10.17 -13.60
CA LEU A 190 -7.24 9.98 -15.05
C LEU A 190 -6.07 9.13 -15.56
N ALA A 191 -4.86 9.36 -15.05
CA ALA A 191 -3.69 8.57 -15.40
C ALA A 191 -3.83 7.10 -14.98
N PHE A 192 -4.27 6.84 -13.75
CA PHE A 192 -4.54 5.47 -13.27
C PHE A 192 -5.64 4.79 -14.08
N PHE A 193 -6.69 5.53 -14.46
CA PHE A 193 -7.76 4.99 -15.31
C PHE A 193 -7.27 4.62 -16.71
N ALA A 194 -6.42 5.45 -17.33
CA ALA A 194 -5.81 5.17 -18.61
C ALA A 194 -4.94 3.89 -18.56
N ILE A 195 -4.10 3.76 -17.52
CA ILE A 195 -3.27 2.56 -17.30
C ILE A 195 -4.15 1.30 -17.14
N GLY A 196 -5.26 1.40 -16.41
CA GLY A 196 -6.18 0.28 -16.23
C GLY A 196 -6.85 -0.19 -17.53
N LEU A 197 -7.15 0.73 -18.45
CA LEU A 197 -7.70 0.41 -19.77
C LEU A 197 -6.65 -0.28 -20.66
N GLU A 198 -5.41 0.21 -20.64
CA GLU A 198 -4.29 -0.38 -21.38
C GLU A 198 -3.97 -1.81 -20.93
N ASP A 199 -3.94 -2.05 -19.61
CA ASP A 199 -3.66 -3.37 -19.04
C ASP A 199 -4.71 -4.40 -19.50
N THR A 200 -6.00 -4.01 -19.46
CA THR A 200 -7.10 -4.85 -19.94
C THR A 200 -6.98 -5.16 -21.44
N GLY A 201 -6.70 -4.15 -22.26
CA GLY A 201 -6.55 -4.32 -23.71
C GLY A 201 -5.38 -5.23 -24.09
N SER A 202 -4.25 -5.11 -23.38
CA SER A 202 -3.05 -5.92 -23.63
C SER A 202 -3.27 -7.42 -23.35
N GLU A 203 -4.03 -7.74 -22.30
CA GLU A 203 -4.38 -9.12 -21.93
C GLU A 203 -5.31 -9.76 -22.98
N TRP A 204 -6.29 -9.02 -23.50
CA TRP A 204 -7.16 -9.50 -24.58
C TRP A 204 -6.39 -9.78 -25.87
N LEU A 205 -5.44 -8.91 -26.24
CA LEU A 205 -4.58 -9.12 -27.41
C LEU A 205 -3.66 -10.33 -27.23
N ARG A 206 -3.13 -10.56 -26.02
CA ARG A 206 -2.39 -11.80 -25.71
C ARG A 206 -3.26 -13.05 -25.87
N LYS A 207 -4.48 -13.05 -25.34
CA LYS A 207 -5.41 -14.20 -25.50
C LYS A 207 -5.77 -14.45 -26.96
N LEU A 208 -6.03 -13.41 -27.73
CA LEU A 208 -6.33 -13.52 -29.17
C LEU A 208 -5.13 -14.06 -29.97
N SER A 209 -3.92 -13.58 -29.70
CA SER A 209 -2.73 -14.09 -30.41
C SER A 209 -2.44 -15.56 -30.10
N ILE A 210 -2.68 -16.03 -28.87
CA ILE A 210 -2.59 -17.45 -28.51
C ILE A 210 -3.65 -18.28 -29.24
N VAL A 211 -4.91 -17.82 -29.29
CA VAL A 211 -5.99 -18.54 -29.98
C VAL A 211 -5.75 -18.60 -31.49
N ILE A 212 -5.35 -17.48 -32.11
CA ILE A 212 -5.07 -17.40 -33.55
C ILE A 212 -3.80 -18.19 -33.91
N GLY A 213 -2.75 -18.10 -33.08
CA GLY A 213 -1.51 -18.86 -33.24
C GLY A 213 -1.71 -20.37 -33.07
N GLY A 214 -2.53 -20.78 -32.11
CA GLY A 214 -2.93 -22.18 -31.91
C GLY A 214 -3.73 -22.75 -33.09
N ARG A 215 -4.58 -21.92 -33.71
CA ARG A 215 -5.38 -22.32 -34.87
C ARG A 215 -4.53 -22.53 -36.13
N LYS A 216 -3.53 -21.65 -36.37
CA LYS A 216 -2.55 -21.83 -37.46
C LYS A 216 -1.75 -23.13 -37.35
N ASN A 217 -1.38 -23.56 -36.14
CA ASN A 217 -0.62 -24.79 -35.95
C ASN A 217 -1.46 -26.06 -36.16
N ALA A 218 -2.78 -26.02 -35.89
CA ALA A 218 -3.69 -27.13 -36.14
C ALA A 218 -3.95 -27.35 -37.64
N ASP A 219 -4.08 -26.27 -38.42
CA ASP A 219 -4.31 -26.36 -39.87
C ASP A 219 -3.07 -26.87 -40.63
N VAL A 220 -1.85 -26.54 -40.14
CA VAL A 220 -0.58 -27.04 -40.72
C VAL A 220 -0.40 -28.55 -40.47
N LEU A 221 -0.80 -29.06 -39.31
CA LEU A 221 -0.76 -30.50 -39.00
C LEU A 221 -1.81 -31.30 -39.77
N GLY A 222 -2.97 -30.70 -40.08
CA GLY A 222 -3.99 -31.31 -40.94
C GLY A 222 -3.57 -31.42 -42.41
N SER A 223 -2.73 -30.50 -42.90
CA SER A 223 -2.22 -30.51 -44.27
C SER A 223 -0.95 -31.35 -44.47
N ALA A 224 -0.23 -31.71 -43.39
CA ALA A 224 0.98 -32.53 -43.46
C ALA A 224 0.70 -34.05 -43.41
N ASN A 225 -0.57 -34.45 -43.25
CA ASN A 225 -1.00 -35.84 -43.11
C ASN A 225 -1.86 -36.34 -44.28
N VAL A 226 -1.71 -35.70 -45.46
CA VAL A 226 -2.31 -36.12 -46.75
C VAL A 226 -1.19 -36.33 -47.76
#